data_AF-A0A6L8F065-F1
#
_entry.id   AF-A0A6L8F065-F1
#
_cell.length_a   1.000
_cell.length_b   1.000
_cell.length_c   1.000
_cell.angle_alpha   90.00
_cell.angle_beta   90.00
_cell.angle_gamma   90.00
#
_symmetry.space_group_name_H-M   'P 1'
#
loop_
_entity.id
_entity.type
_entity.pdbx_description
1 polymer ?
#
loop_
_entity_poly.entity_id
_entity_poly.type
_entity_poly.pdbx_seq_one_letter_code
_entity_poly.pdbx_strand_id
1 'polypeptide(L)'
;MKRNWLIAAVLVGSIIGLSLSLQSCATKKINLRKTLDTKETLQVQAYWDPIADASLGLPDHSPKHAALFKNLSPAHVSQAYEVDAFKAFLPKGSVRVGHVWDLDMNEVLPFLHQFHPGATAEMHINPGGESSIEIFGRHITLIKVGLESEGAFACLRALSPTHAEIVFRIHAEFQLDEEARAYFTPAQFTGRLILNRNTGTIRDFWLHLPPRNTNVDINAFGGADMVYVPRMELIAQNAHDQSDIVWETAITEAAAKSALKASFYKSAEIERHPVKEAVAKAQSENRPIHVLLTWGVFDDESC
;
A
#
# COMPACT_ATOMS: atom_id res chain seq x y z
N MET A 1 37.50 -28.54 45.95
CA MET A 1 37.00 -28.34 44.57
C MET A 1 35.47 -28.59 44.48
N LYS A 2 34.63 -27.78 45.14
CA LYS A 2 33.15 -27.95 45.10
C LYS A 2 32.38 -26.60 45.11
N ARG A 3 32.81 -25.61 44.31
CA ARG A 3 32.13 -24.29 44.24
C ARG A 3 31.78 -23.77 42.83
N ASN A 4 32.17 -24.47 41.75
CA ASN A 4 31.94 -23.97 40.38
C ASN A 4 30.71 -24.55 39.66
N TRP A 5 30.03 -25.55 40.21
CA TRP A 5 28.89 -26.18 39.53
C TRP A 5 27.54 -25.49 39.77
N LEU A 6 27.36 -24.78 40.89
CA LEU A 6 26.11 -24.05 41.16
C LEU A 6 25.97 -22.76 40.34
N ILE A 7 27.07 -22.09 39.99
CA ILE A 7 27.02 -20.81 39.27
C ILE A 7 26.64 -21.02 37.78
N ALA A 8 27.06 -22.14 37.19
CA ALA A 8 26.69 -22.49 35.81
C ALA A 8 25.19 -22.82 35.65
N ALA A 9 24.58 -23.49 36.64
CA ALA A 9 23.18 -23.87 36.59
C ALA A 9 22.23 -22.66 36.68
N VAL A 10 22.58 -21.65 37.49
CA VAL A 10 21.77 -20.43 37.64
C VAL A 10 21.85 -19.54 36.39
N LEU A 11 23.02 -19.46 35.72
CA LEU A 11 23.17 -18.67 34.51
C LEU A 11 22.42 -19.27 33.30
N VAL A 12 22.42 -20.59 33.16
CA VAL A 12 21.72 -21.29 32.07
C VAL A 12 20.19 -21.21 32.26
N GLY A 13 19.69 -21.29 33.50
CA GLY A 13 18.27 -21.09 33.80
C GLY A 13 17.76 -19.68 33.47
N SER A 14 18.57 -18.64 33.74
CA SER A 14 18.21 -17.24 33.41
C SER A 14 18.24 -16.94 31.91
N ILE A 15 19.16 -17.53 31.14
CA ILE A 15 19.23 -17.32 29.68
C ILE A 15 18.07 -18.04 28.97
N ILE A 16 17.67 -19.23 29.44
CA ILE A 16 16.51 -19.95 28.90
C ILE A 16 15.19 -19.26 29.29
N GLY A 17 15.10 -18.69 30.49
CA GLY A 17 13.95 -17.89 30.92
C GLY A 17 13.77 -16.59 30.14
N LEU A 18 14.86 -15.91 29.76
CA LEU A 18 14.81 -14.73 28.90
C LEU A 18 14.48 -15.07 27.43
N SER A 19 14.95 -16.21 26.91
CA SER A 19 14.64 -16.61 25.53
C SER A 19 13.18 -17.04 25.35
N LEU A 20 12.58 -17.68 26.36
CA LEU A 20 11.17 -18.09 26.33
C LEU A 20 10.19 -16.91 26.49
N SER A 21 10.55 -15.84 27.22
CA SER A 21 9.69 -14.65 27.32
C SER A 21 9.73 -13.77 26.06
N LEU A 22 10.87 -13.70 25.37
CA LEU A 22 11.01 -12.98 24.09
C LEU A 22 10.29 -13.70 22.93
N GLN A 23 10.24 -15.03 22.92
CA GLN A 23 9.49 -15.79 21.89
C GLN A 23 7.97 -15.85 22.15
N SER A 24 7.52 -15.62 23.39
CA SER A 24 6.10 -15.64 23.72
C SER A 24 5.33 -14.40 23.22
N CYS A 25 5.97 -13.26 22.99
CA CYS A 25 5.26 -12.05 22.58
C CYS A 25 5.02 -11.96 21.06
N ALA A 26 5.95 -12.49 20.24
CA ALA A 26 5.86 -12.48 18.78
C ALA A 26 4.78 -13.41 18.18
N THR A 27 4.10 -14.23 18.99
CA THR A 27 3.13 -15.24 18.53
C THR A 27 1.68 -14.92 18.86
N LYS A 28 1.40 -13.87 19.64
CA LYS A 28 0.04 -13.55 20.08
C LYS A 28 -0.76 -12.91 18.94
N LYS A 29 -1.79 -13.61 18.48
CA LYS A 29 -2.76 -13.07 17.51
C LYS A 29 -3.71 -12.10 18.20
N ILE A 30 -4.08 -11.02 17.51
CA ILE A 30 -5.01 -9.99 17.99
C ILE A 30 -6.11 -9.73 16.97
N ASN A 31 -7.35 -9.51 17.44
CA ASN A 31 -8.47 -9.06 16.63
C ASN A 31 -8.70 -7.56 16.87
N LEU A 32 -8.44 -6.75 15.84
CA LEU A 32 -8.51 -5.28 15.92
C LEU A 32 -9.90 -4.71 15.60
N ARG A 33 -10.72 -5.40 14.79
CA ARG A 33 -12.08 -4.91 14.46
C ARG A 33 -13.00 -4.84 15.67
N LYS A 34 -12.76 -5.66 16.70
CA LYS A 34 -13.54 -5.69 17.95
C LYS A 34 -13.17 -4.59 18.94
N THR A 35 -12.11 -3.82 18.69
CA THR A 35 -11.66 -2.79 19.64
C THR A 35 -12.24 -1.42 19.33
N LEU A 36 -12.88 -1.19 18.18
CA LEU A 36 -13.34 0.13 17.78
C LEU A 36 -14.54 0.62 18.59
N ASP A 37 -14.53 1.90 18.97
CA ASP A 37 -15.69 2.62 19.49
C ASP A 37 -16.48 3.21 18.31
N THR A 38 -17.70 2.74 18.11
CA THR A 38 -18.50 3.06 16.92
C THR A 38 -19.23 4.40 17.02
N LYS A 39 -19.07 5.17 18.10
CA LYS A 39 -19.77 6.45 18.32
C LYS A 39 -18.92 7.69 18.06
N GLU A 40 -17.61 7.51 17.98
CA GLU A 40 -16.67 8.59 17.74
C GLU A 40 -16.53 8.88 16.24
N THR A 41 -16.17 10.13 15.92
CA THR A 41 -15.90 10.55 14.54
C THR A 41 -14.50 11.15 14.45
N LEU A 42 -13.90 11.04 13.27
CA LEU A 42 -12.61 11.64 12.96
C LEU A 42 -12.74 12.54 11.74
N GLN A 43 -12.25 13.77 11.84
CA GLN A 43 -12.19 14.72 10.73
C GLN A 43 -10.96 14.42 9.87
N VAL A 44 -11.19 14.11 8.60
CA VAL A 44 -10.16 13.83 7.60
C VAL A 44 -10.06 15.00 6.63
N GLN A 45 -8.87 15.59 6.53
CA GLN A 45 -8.54 16.66 5.59
C GLN A 45 -7.96 16.05 4.31
N ALA A 46 -8.35 16.57 3.16
CA ALA A 46 -7.85 16.18 1.85
C ALA A 46 -7.05 17.31 1.20
N TYR A 47 -5.94 16.95 0.56
CA TYR A 47 -5.10 17.83 -0.22
C TYR A 47 -4.84 17.19 -1.58
N TRP A 48 -4.89 17.99 -2.63
CA TRP A 48 -4.55 17.59 -3.99
C TRP A 48 -3.98 18.82 -4.70
N ASP A 49 -2.66 18.87 -4.83
CA ASP A 49 -1.95 19.95 -5.48
C ASP A 49 -2.06 19.82 -7.01
N PRO A 50 -1.96 20.93 -7.77
CA PRO A 50 -1.89 20.88 -9.22
C PRO A 50 -0.71 20.03 -9.71
N ILE A 51 -0.86 19.48 -10.92
CA ILE A 51 0.24 18.83 -11.64
C ILE A 51 1.38 19.85 -11.82
N ALA A 52 2.56 19.51 -11.31
CA ALA A 52 3.73 20.37 -11.33
C ALA A 52 4.68 20.07 -12.50
N ASP A 53 4.68 18.84 -13.01
CA ASP A 53 5.49 18.43 -14.16
C ASP A 53 4.76 17.37 -14.98
N ALA A 54 5.05 17.32 -16.28
CA ALA A 54 4.46 16.40 -17.25
C ALA A 54 5.47 16.03 -18.33
N SER A 55 5.68 14.74 -18.55
CA SER A 55 6.74 14.24 -19.42
C SER A 55 6.53 14.59 -20.89
N LEU A 56 5.28 14.60 -21.34
CA LEU A 56 4.87 14.89 -22.72
C LEU A 56 4.05 16.18 -22.85
N GLY A 57 3.78 16.87 -21.74
CA GLY A 57 3.00 18.10 -21.72
C GLY A 57 1.53 17.89 -22.10
N LEU A 58 0.97 16.71 -21.87
CA LEU A 58 -0.42 16.39 -22.19
C LEU A 58 -1.43 17.33 -21.52
N PRO A 59 -1.27 17.75 -20.24
CA PRO A 59 -2.14 18.75 -19.63
C PRO A 59 -2.19 20.09 -20.37
N ASP A 60 -1.14 20.42 -21.13
CA ASP A 60 -0.97 21.65 -21.90
C ASP A 60 -1.28 21.49 -23.39
N HIS A 61 -1.51 20.26 -23.85
CA HIS A 61 -1.60 19.94 -25.28
C HIS A 61 -2.74 20.67 -25.99
N SER A 62 -3.88 20.85 -25.31
CA SER A 62 -5.01 21.62 -25.83
C SER A 62 -5.86 22.20 -24.70
N PRO A 63 -6.73 23.20 -24.98
CA PRO A 63 -7.66 23.74 -23.98
C PRO A 63 -8.55 22.68 -23.32
N LYS A 64 -8.90 21.60 -24.05
CA LYS A 64 -9.69 20.50 -23.50
C LYS A 64 -8.91 19.67 -22.48
N HIS A 65 -7.62 19.39 -22.71
CA HIS A 65 -6.78 18.72 -21.74
C HIS A 65 -6.55 19.59 -20.49
N ALA A 66 -6.29 20.89 -20.71
CA ALA A 66 -6.08 21.83 -19.62
C ALA A 66 -7.30 21.90 -18.69
N ALA A 67 -8.52 21.87 -19.25
CA ALA A 67 -9.75 21.87 -18.46
C ALA A 67 -9.91 20.63 -17.57
N LEU A 68 -9.40 19.47 -18.00
CA LEU A 68 -9.49 18.21 -17.25
C LEU A 68 -8.43 18.12 -16.16
N PHE A 69 -7.19 18.54 -16.43
CA PHE A 69 -6.04 18.18 -15.59
C PHE A 69 -5.48 19.32 -14.75
N LYS A 70 -5.69 20.60 -15.11
CA LYS A 70 -5.06 21.72 -14.40
C LYS A 70 -5.78 22.18 -13.14
N ASN A 71 -7.08 21.91 -13.04
CA ASN A 71 -7.93 22.39 -11.94
C ASN A 71 -8.41 21.25 -11.03
N LEU A 72 -7.64 20.16 -10.95
CA LEU A 72 -7.94 19.06 -10.05
C LEU A 72 -7.82 19.53 -8.60
N SER A 73 -8.78 19.10 -7.78
CA SER A 73 -8.85 19.39 -6.35
C SER A 73 -9.72 18.33 -5.67
N PRO A 74 -9.62 18.17 -4.34
CA PRO A 74 -10.46 17.21 -3.63
C PRO A 74 -11.94 17.58 -3.75
N ALA A 75 -12.79 16.59 -4.01
CA ALA A 75 -14.24 16.74 -3.98
C ALA A 75 -14.74 17.26 -2.61
N HIS A 76 -14.11 16.80 -1.53
CA HIS A 76 -14.35 17.31 -0.18
C HIS A 76 -13.03 17.57 0.56
N VAL A 77 -12.69 18.84 0.76
CA VAL A 77 -11.46 19.25 1.47
C VAL A 77 -11.45 18.77 2.92
N SER A 78 -12.61 18.62 3.56
CA SER A 78 -12.76 18.07 4.91
C SER A 78 -13.99 17.19 4.99
N GLN A 79 -13.87 16.02 5.60
CA GLN A 79 -14.99 15.09 5.80
C GLN A 79 -14.87 14.36 7.14
N ALA A 80 -16.01 14.23 7.83
CA ALA A 80 -16.12 13.46 9.05
C ALA A 80 -16.37 11.98 8.72
N TYR A 81 -15.61 11.08 9.33
CA TYR A 81 -15.84 9.65 9.24
C TYR A 81 -16.13 9.10 10.63
N GLU A 82 -17.16 8.27 10.75
CA GLU A 82 -17.32 7.45 11.95
C GLU A 82 -16.12 6.52 12.07
N VAL A 83 -15.67 6.27 13.31
CA VAL A 83 -14.56 5.36 13.57
C VAL A 83 -14.82 3.96 13.00
N ASP A 84 -16.08 3.56 12.84
CA ASP A 84 -16.45 2.29 12.22
C ASP A 84 -16.04 2.17 10.75
N ALA A 85 -16.00 3.29 10.01
CA ALA A 85 -15.58 3.32 8.61
C ALA A 85 -14.13 2.84 8.45
N PHE A 86 -13.29 3.04 9.47
CA PHE A 86 -11.88 2.62 9.45
C PHE A 86 -11.70 1.09 9.59
N LYS A 87 -12.77 0.32 9.81
CA LYS A 87 -12.74 -1.15 9.65
C LYS A 87 -12.24 -1.57 8.27
N ALA A 88 -12.43 -0.71 7.26
CA ALA A 88 -11.86 -0.82 5.92
C ALA A 88 -10.38 -1.22 5.91
N PHE A 89 -9.60 -0.72 6.88
CA PHE A 89 -8.15 -0.95 6.98
C PHE A 89 -7.78 -2.04 8.00
N LEU A 90 -8.76 -2.62 8.71
CA LEU A 90 -8.52 -3.60 9.77
C LEU A 90 -8.79 -5.03 9.29
N PRO A 91 -8.04 -6.02 9.81
CA PRO A 91 -8.18 -7.41 9.39
C PRO A 91 -9.53 -7.99 9.83
N LYS A 92 -10.16 -8.78 8.95
CA LYS A 92 -11.42 -9.51 9.27
C LYS A 92 -11.21 -10.54 10.41
N GLY A 93 -9.99 -11.06 10.56
CA GLY A 93 -9.62 -12.07 11.55
C GLY A 93 -8.54 -11.62 12.54
N SER A 94 -8.02 -12.57 13.33
CA SER A 94 -6.93 -12.29 14.26
C SER A 94 -5.57 -12.41 13.56
N VAL A 95 -4.72 -11.39 13.70
CA VAL A 95 -3.42 -11.29 13.03
C VAL A 95 -2.27 -11.12 14.03
N ARG A 96 -1.03 -11.30 13.57
CA ARG A 96 0.19 -11.00 14.33
C ARG A 96 0.97 -9.90 13.62
N VAL A 97 1.93 -9.28 14.31
CA VAL A 97 2.84 -8.32 13.67
C VAL A 97 3.52 -8.96 12.45
N GLY A 98 3.59 -8.22 11.35
CA GLY A 98 4.09 -8.65 10.04
C GLY A 98 3.12 -9.47 9.19
N HIS A 99 1.91 -9.77 9.67
CA HIS A 99 0.88 -10.41 8.85
C HIS A 99 0.30 -9.40 7.86
N VAL A 100 0.20 -9.79 6.59
CA VAL A 100 -0.41 -9.01 5.50
C VAL A 100 -1.79 -9.59 5.15
N TRP A 101 -2.78 -8.73 4.88
CA TRP A 101 -4.12 -9.13 4.45
C TRP A 101 -4.66 -8.19 3.36
N ASP A 102 -5.57 -8.72 2.54
CA ASP A 102 -6.32 -7.95 1.54
C ASP A 102 -7.27 -6.95 2.19
N LEU A 103 -7.31 -5.74 1.64
CA LEU A 103 -8.34 -4.76 1.95
C LEU A 103 -9.50 -4.90 0.98
N ASP A 104 -10.71 -4.72 1.50
CA ASP A 104 -11.91 -4.71 0.67
C ASP A 104 -12.03 -3.35 -0.01
N MET A 105 -11.79 -3.30 -1.31
CA MET A 105 -11.80 -2.03 -2.05
C MET A 105 -13.15 -1.32 -1.95
N ASN A 106 -14.26 -2.04 -1.80
CA ASN A 106 -15.57 -1.41 -1.58
C ASN A 106 -15.67 -0.67 -0.24
N GLU A 107 -14.94 -1.13 0.78
CA GLU A 107 -14.85 -0.44 2.08
C GLU A 107 -13.85 0.75 2.03
N VAL A 108 -12.85 0.70 1.13
CA VAL A 108 -11.81 1.74 0.98
C VAL A 108 -12.25 2.90 0.07
N LEU A 109 -12.99 2.61 -1.01
CA LEU A 109 -13.42 3.62 -2.00
C LEU A 109 -14.12 4.85 -1.40
N PRO A 110 -14.97 4.75 -0.36
CA PRO A 110 -15.54 5.94 0.29
C PRO A 110 -14.51 6.97 0.75
N PHE A 111 -13.31 6.55 1.16
CA PHE A 111 -12.22 7.46 1.49
C PHE A 111 -11.61 8.11 0.25
N LEU A 112 -11.45 7.35 -0.84
CA LEU A 112 -10.91 7.87 -2.11
C LEU A 112 -11.90 8.81 -2.82
N HIS A 113 -13.20 8.63 -2.62
CA HIS A 113 -14.24 9.55 -3.11
C HIS A 113 -14.12 10.95 -2.54
N GLN A 114 -13.44 11.12 -1.41
CA GLN A 114 -13.08 12.43 -0.87
C GLN A 114 -12.18 13.22 -1.83
N PHE A 115 -11.32 12.53 -2.59
CA PHE A 115 -10.54 13.14 -3.67
C PHE A 115 -11.40 13.40 -4.90
N HIS A 116 -12.10 12.39 -5.41
CA HIS A 116 -12.94 12.52 -6.59
C HIS A 116 -14.01 11.41 -6.64
N PRO A 117 -15.28 11.71 -6.98
CA PRO A 117 -16.35 10.71 -7.02
C PRO A 117 -16.12 9.58 -8.02
N GLY A 118 -15.30 9.83 -9.05
CA GLY A 118 -14.88 8.83 -10.03
C GLY A 118 -13.78 7.86 -9.55
N ALA A 119 -13.44 7.84 -8.26
CA ALA A 119 -12.50 6.84 -7.74
C ALA A 119 -13.06 5.42 -7.93
N THR A 120 -12.23 4.52 -8.44
CA THR A 120 -12.58 3.13 -8.75
C THR A 120 -11.42 2.18 -8.45
N ALA A 121 -11.76 0.93 -8.17
CA ALA A 121 -10.81 -0.17 -8.02
C ALA A 121 -10.49 -0.84 -9.37
N GLU A 122 -11.29 -0.57 -10.40
CA GLU A 122 -11.08 -1.08 -11.75
C GLU A 122 -10.05 -0.20 -12.46
N MET A 123 -8.98 -0.80 -12.97
CA MET A 123 -7.89 -0.08 -13.64
C MET A 123 -8.04 -0.18 -15.16
N HIS A 124 -8.27 0.94 -15.87
CA HIS A 124 -8.51 0.89 -17.32
C HIS A 124 -7.29 0.45 -18.15
N ILE A 125 -6.07 0.73 -17.65
CA ILE A 125 -4.80 0.34 -18.30
C ILE A 125 -4.58 -1.18 -18.19
N ASN A 126 -5.30 -1.82 -17.26
CA ASN A 126 -5.07 -3.20 -16.90
C ASN A 126 -6.33 -4.05 -16.93
N PRO A 127 -7.03 -4.15 -18.08
CA PRO A 127 -8.15 -5.06 -18.19
C PRO A 127 -7.56 -6.47 -18.30
N GLY A 128 -7.16 -7.05 -17.17
CA GLY A 128 -7.17 -8.49 -17.04
C GLY A 128 -8.53 -9.00 -17.51
N GLY A 129 -8.56 -10.16 -18.15
CA GLY A 129 -9.82 -10.70 -18.65
C GLY A 129 -9.66 -11.70 -19.78
N GLU A 130 -10.73 -12.43 -20.03
CA GLU A 130 -10.82 -13.36 -21.13
C GLU A 130 -11.52 -12.67 -22.30
N SER A 131 -10.84 -12.57 -23.43
CA SER A 131 -11.47 -12.19 -24.70
C SER A 131 -11.45 -13.40 -25.62
N SER A 132 -12.58 -13.71 -26.24
CA SER A 132 -12.65 -14.82 -27.19
C SER A 132 -12.68 -14.26 -28.60
N ILE A 133 -11.80 -14.75 -29.46
CA ILE A 133 -11.80 -14.46 -30.90
C ILE A 133 -12.08 -15.75 -31.67
N GLU A 134 -12.88 -15.66 -32.72
CA GLU A 134 -13.11 -16.77 -33.63
C GLU A 134 -12.16 -16.64 -34.82
N ILE A 135 -11.24 -17.60 -34.98
CA ILE A 135 -10.34 -17.68 -36.13
C ILE A 135 -10.54 -19.04 -36.80
N PHE A 136 -10.88 -19.04 -38.10
CA PHE A 136 -11.10 -20.25 -38.90
C PHE A 136 -12.12 -21.23 -38.28
N GLY A 137 -13.22 -20.71 -37.71
CA GLY A 137 -14.26 -21.54 -37.07
C GLY A 137 -13.83 -22.19 -35.75
N ARG A 138 -12.73 -21.71 -35.14
CA ARG A 138 -12.30 -22.11 -33.80
C ARG A 138 -12.38 -20.92 -32.86
N HIS A 139 -13.03 -21.12 -31.71
CA HIS A 139 -12.95 -20.20 -30.58
C HIS A 139 -11.56 -20.28 -29.95
N ILE A 140 -10.86 -19.16 -29.93
CA ILE A 140 -9.59 -18.96 -29.23
C ILE A 140 -9.86 -18.01 -28.08
N THR A 141 -9.71 -18.49 -26.86
CA THR A 141 -9.73 -17.66 -25.65
C THR A 141 -8.35 -17.04 -25.46
N LEU A 142 -8.27 -15.72 -25.60
CA LEU A 142 -7.13 -14.91 -25.19
C LEU A 142 -7.32 -14.52 -23.73
N ILE A 143 -6.47 -15.09 -22.87
CA ILE A 143 -6.35 -14.66 -21.49
C ILE A 143 -5.45 -13.42 -21.48
N LYS A 144 -6.03 -12.23 -21.28
CA LYS A 144 -5.27 -11.07 -20.86
C LYS A 144 -4.92 -11.29 -19.40
N VAL A 145 -3.65 -11.63 -19.16
CA VAL A 145 -3.09 -11.61 -17.82
C VAL A 145 -2.98 -10.14 -17.45
N GLY A 146 -3.89 -9.66 -16.58
CA GLY A 146 -3.73 -8.34 -15.98
C GLY A 146 -2.34 -8.26 -15.36
N LEU A 147 -1.60 -7.21 -15.70
CA LEU A 147 -0.34 -6.87 -15.08
C LEU A 147 -0.56 -6.80 -13.57
N GLU A 148 0.23 -7.56 -12.84
CA GLU A 148 0.16 -7.67 -11.39
C GLU A 148 0.31 -6.27 -10.77
N SER A 149 -0.76 -5.63 -10.30
CA SER A 149 -0.68 -4.42 -9.45
C SER A 149 -2.01 -3.99 -8.81
N GLU A 150 -3.14 -4.64 -9.07
CA GLU A 150 -4.44 -4.15 -8.59
C GLU A 150 -4.71 -4.46 -7.12
N GLY A 151 -5.63 -3.67 -6.55
CA GLY A 151 -6.19 -3.91 -5.22
C GLY A 151 -5.44 -3.17 -4.11
N ALA A 152 -5.64 -3.66 -2.89
CA ALA A 152 -5.11 -3.02 -1.71
C ALA A 152 -4.78 -4.05 -0.63
N PHE A 153 -3.67 -3.82 0.07
CA PHE A 153 -3.18 -4.69 1.12
C PHE A 153 -2.75 -3.88 2.33
N ALA A 154 -2.88 -4.47 3.51
CA ALA A 154 -2.45 -3.90 4.77
C ALA A 154 -1.61 -4.88 5.58
N CYS A 155 -0.77 -4.33 6.46
CA CYS A 155 0.13 -5.07 7.32
C CYS A 155 0.05 -4.50 8.75
N LEU A 156 -0.04 -5.38 9.75
CA LEU A 156 0.12 -5.00 11.14
C LEU A 156 1.63 -4.76 11.38
N ARG A 157 2.07 -3.50 11.38
CA ARG A 157 3.48 -3.14 11.50
C ARG A 157 3.98 -3.22 12.93
N ALA A 158 3.20 -2.71 13.87
CA ALA A 158 3.60 -2.62 15.26
C ALA A 158 2.43 -2.76 16.23
N LEU A 159 2.74 -3.23 17.43
CA LEU A 159 1.79 -3.43 18.52
C LEU A 159 2.43 -3.03 19.85
N SER A 160 1.65 -2.33 20.67
CA SER A 160 1.92 -2.08 22.08
C SER A 160 0.68 -2.46 22.90
N PRO A 161 0.72 -2.47 24.24
CA PRO A 161 -0.46 -2.71 25.06
C PRO A 161 -1.63 -1.77 24.73
N THR A 162 -1.34 -0.54 24.33
CA THR A 162 -2.32 0.54 24.15
C THR A 162 -2.58 0.90 22.69
N HIS A 163 -1.69 0.55 21.75
CA HIS A 163 -1.81 0.96 20.35
C HIS A 163 -1.52 -0.18 19.37
N ALA A 164 -2.09 -0.08 18.17
CA ALA A 164 -1.71 -0.87 17.01
C ALA A 164 -1.42 0.06 15.84
N GLU A 165 -0.39 -0.24 15.06
CA GLU A 165 -0.08 0.47 13.83
C GLU A 165 -0.24 -0.45 12.63
N ILE A 166 -1.09 -0.01 11.71
CA ILE A 166 -1.34 -0.64 10.43
C ILE A 166 -0.75 0.25 9.36
N VAL A 167 0.02 -0.35 8.46
CA VAL A 167 0.46 0.31 7.23
C VAL A 167 -0.18 -0.40 6.05
N PHE A 168 -0.50 0.35 5.01
CA PHE A 168 -1.22 -0.19 3.87
C PHE A 168 -0.82 0.49 2.57
N ARG A 169 -1.19 -0.15 1.49
CA ARG A 169 -0.90 0.28 0.12
C ARG A 169 -2.09 -0.04 -0.76
N ILE A 170 -2.47 0.92 -1.59
CA ILE A 170 -3.69 0.86 -2.41
C ILE A 170 -3.33 1.26 -3.84
N HIS A 171 -3.80 0.47 -4.79
CA HIS A 171 -3.86 0.82 -6.21
C HIS A 171 -5.32 1.12 -6.56
N ALA A 172 -5.54 2.29 -7.15
CA ALA A 172 -6.85 2.78 -7.53
C ALA A 172 -6.69 3.79 -8.66
N GLU A 173 -7.79 4.08 -9.34
CA GLU A 173 -7.85 5.01 -10.45
C GLU A 173 -8.99 6.00 -10.26
N PHE A 174 -8.88 7.16 -10.88
CA PHE A 174 -9.95 8.15 -10.94
C PHE A 174 -10.39 8.35 -12.39
N GLN A 175 -11.61 7.95 -12.70
CA GLN A 175 -12.25 8.31 -13.96
C GLN A 175 -12.72 9.77 -13.84
N LEU A 176 -12.05 10.68 -14.55
CA LEU A 176 -12.33 12.11 -14.52
C LEU A 176 -13.47 12.47 -15.48
N ASP A 177 -13.51 11.84 -16.66
CA ASP A 177 -14.50 12.08 -17.69
C ASP A 177 -14.64 10.84 -18.58
N GLU A 178 -15.87 10.33 -18.74
CA GLU A 178 -16.15 9.11 -19.51
C GLU A 178 -16.00 9.33 -21.03
N GLU A 179 -16.48 10.46 -21.55
CA GLU A 179 -16.50 10.75 -22.99
C GLU A 179 -15.08 11.01 -23.52
N ALA A 180 -14.30 11.81 -22.78
CA ALA A 180 -12.89 12.06 -23.07
C ALA A 180 -12.01 10.83 -22.78
N ARG A 181 -12.58 9.80 -22.14
CA ARG A 181 -11.85 8.65 -21.59
C ARG A 181 -10.67 9.14 -20.75
N ALA A 182 -10.96 10.11 -19.88
CA ALA A 182 -9.98 10.78 -19.05
C ALA A 182 -9.79 10.03 -17.74
N TYR A 183 -8.60 9.50 -17.53
CA TYR A 183 -8.21 8.75 -16.34
C TYR A 183 -7.03 9.44 -15.68
N PHE A 184 -7.03 9.38 -14.35
CA PHE A 184 -5.94 9.82 -13.49
C PHE A 184 -5.60 8.67 -12.57
N THR A 185 -4.40 8.13 -12.73
CA THR A 185 -4.02 6.83 -12.19
C THR A 185 -2.76 7.01 -11.35
N PRO A 186 -2.90 7.26 -10.03
CA PRO A 186 -1.75 7.31 -9.13
C PRO A 186 -0.96 6.00 -9.19
N ALA A 187 0.37 6.10 -9.18
CA ALA A 187 1.25 4.93 -9.19
C ALA A 187 0.98 4.01 -7.98
N GLN A 188 0.70 4.60 -6.82
CA GLN A 188 0.12 3.94 -5.64
C GLN A 188 -0.27 5.00 -4.61
N PHE A 189 -1.16 4.64 -3.69
CA PHE A 189 -1.25 5.27 -2.37
C PHE A 189 -0.52 4.44 -1.32
N THR A 190 0.18 5.10 -0.42
CA THR A 190 0.71 4.53 0.83
C THR A 190 -0.04 5.13 2.00
N GLY A 191 -0.29 4.34 3.05
CA GLY A 191 -0.91 4.89 4.23
C GLY A 191 -0.54 4.19 5.53
N ARG A 192 -0.92 4.86 6.61
CA ARG A 192 -0.71 4.49 8.00
C ARG A 192 -1.96 4.81 8.80
N LEU A 193 -2.33 3.87 9.66
CA LEU A 193 -3.39 4.03 10.65
C LEU A 193 -2.86 3.62 12.01
N ILE A 194 -3.00 4.50 13.00
CA ILE A 194 -2.71 4.21 14.40
C ILE A 194 -4.02 4.16 15.17
N LEU A 195 -4.30 2.99 15.73
CA LEU A 195 -5.48 2.70 16.54
C LEU A 195 -5.10 2.74 18.02
N ASN A 196 -5.81 3.54 18.81
CA ASN A 196 -5.78 3.44 20.27
C ASN A 196 -6.70 2.29 20.71
N ARG A 197 -6.09 1.26 21.29
CA ARG A 197 -6.76 0.01 21.67
C ARG A 197 -7.48 0.11 23.02
N ASN A 198 -7.18 1.12 23.82
CA ASN A 198 -7.84 1.33 25.11
C ASN A 198 -9.18 2.03 24.91
N THR A 199 -9.21 3.03 24.04
CA THR A 199 -10.40 3.84 23.75
C THR A 199 -11.18 3.33 22.55
N GLY A 200 -10.53 2.56 21.67
CA GLY A 200 -11.14 2.14 20.41
C GLY A 200 -11.20 3.23 19.35
N THR A 201 -10.46 4.33 19.53
CA THR A 201 -10.45 5.45 18.60
C THR A 201 -9.26 5.40 17.66
N ILE A 202 -9.41 6.05 16.50
CA ILE A 202 -8.28 6.28 15.60
C ILE A 202 -7.51 7.49 16.11
N ARG A 203 -6.21 7.33 16.29
CA ARG A 203 -5.31 8.39 16.71
C ARG A 203 -4.76 9.14 15.50
N ASP A 204 -4.20 8.42 14.54
CA ASP A 204 -3.63 8.98 13.33
C ASP A 204 -4.14 8.19 12.13
N PHE A 205 -4.50 8.90 11.06
CA PHE A 205 -4.74 8.34 9.74
C PHE A 205 -4.02 9.19 8.71
N TRP A 206 -3.27 8.52 7.84
CA TRP A 206 -2.60 9.16 6.72
C TRP A 206 -2.67 8.23 5.51
N LEU A 207 -3.12 8.76 4.38
CA LEU A 207 -3.10 8.09 3.09
C LEU A 207 -2.55 9.11 2.10
N HIS A 208 -1.48 8.80 1.40
CA HIS A 208 -0.82 9.76 0.53
C HIS A 208 -0.24 9.11 -0.72
N LEU A 209 -0.14 9.93 -1.77
CA LEU A 209 0.64 9.64 -2.95
C LEU A 209 2.13 9.82 -2.62
N PRO A 210 2.96 8.77 -2.72
CA PRO A 210 4.38 8.90 -2.41
C PRO A 210 5.11 9.80 -3.42
N PRO A 211 6.12 10.56 -2.97
CA PRO A 211 6.96 11.33 -3.88
C PRO A 211 7.82 10.39 -4.73
N ARG A 212 7.83 10.61 -6.04
CA ARG A 212 8.62 9.91 -7.07
C ARG A 212 8.94 10.90 -8.20
N ASN A 213 9.72 10.50 -9.21
CA ASN A 213 10.01 11.35 -10.38
C ASN A 213 8.72 11.72 -11.12
N THR A 214 7.90 10.71 -11.39
CA THR A 214 6.49 10.83 -11.78
C THR A 214 5.70 9.88 -10.88
N ASN A 215 4.51 10.29 -10.48
CA ASN A 215 3.71 9.54 -9.51
C ASN A 215 2.27 9.32 -9.96
N VAL A 216 1.90 9.77 -11.16
CA VAL A 216 0.57 9.59 -11.75
C VAL A 216 0.71 9.36 -13.26
N ASP A 217 -0.02 8.39 -13.78
CA ASP A 217 -0.30 8.24 -15.21
C ASP A 217 -1.64 8.95 -15.51
N ILE A 218 -1.68 9.73 -16.58
CA ILE A 218 -2.92 10.31 -17.08
C ILE A 218 -3.16 9.88 -18.51
N ASN A 219 -4.43 9.60 -18.84
CA ASN A 219 -4.83 9.23 -20.19
C ASN A 219 -6.06 10.05 -20.55
N ALA A 220 -6.11 10.62 -21.76
CA ALA A 220 -7.28 11.30 -22.28
C ALA A 220 -7.16 11.46 -23.80
N PHE A 221 -8.30 11.44 -24.51
CA PHE A 221 -8.35 11.68 -25.96
C PHE A 221 -7.42 10.78 -26.79
N GLY A 222 -7.12 9.57 -26.30
CA GLY A 222 -6.20 8.62 -26.94
C GLY A 222 -4.71 8.90 -26.71
N GLY A 223 -4.37 9.91 -25.90
CA GLY A 223 -3.01 10.17 -25.41
C GLY A 223 -2.80 9.65 -23.99
N ALA A 224 -1.52 9.50 -23.63
CA ALA A 224 -1.06 9.14 -22.29
C ALA A 224 0.11 10.05 -21.89
N ASP A 225 0.30 10.31 -20.60
CA ASP A 225 1.44 11.07 -20.07
C ASP A 225 1.73 10.67 -18.62
N MET A 226 3.00 10.77 -18.23
CA MET A 226 3.45 10.59 -16.85
C MET A 226 3.63 11.97 -16.23
N VAL A 227 2.95 12.20 -15.12
CA VAL A 227 2.95 13.49 -14.44
C VAL A 227 3.40 13.39 -12.99
N TYR A 228 3.83 14.53 -12.45
CA TYR A 228 4.19 14.67 -11.06
C TYR A 228 3.19 15.59 -10.33
N VAL A 229 2.57 15.04 -9.29
CA VAL A 229 1.74 15.77 -8.34
C VAL A 229 2.48 15.88 -7.01
N PRO A 230 2.82 17.10 -6.54
CA PRO A 230 3.62 17.30 -5.33
C PRO A 230 2.97 16.73 -4.06
N ARG A 231 1.65 16.86 -3.97
CA ARG A 231 0.88 16.46 -2.79
C ARG A 231 -0.48 15.96 -3.19
N MET A 232 -0.80 14.74 -2.78
CA MET A 232 -2.15 14.21 -2.82
C MET A 232 -2.32 13.31 -1.61
N GLU A 233 -3.09 13.74 -0.60
CA GLU A 233 -3.19 13.02 0.66
C GLU A 233 -4.46 13.30 1.47
N LEU A 234 -4.84 12.30 2.26
CA LEU A 234 -5.82 12.37 3.33
C LEU A 234 -5.07 12.31 4.68
N ILE A 235 -5.32 13.28 5.56
CA ILE A 235 -4.72 13.31 6.90
C ILE A 235 -5.81 13.49 7.94
N ALA A 236 -5.71 12.73 9.03
CA ALA A 236 -6.46 12.98 10.24
C ALA A 236 -5.63 12.68 11.48
N GLN A 237 -5.83 13.49 12.51
CA GLN A 237 -5.22 13.32 13.81
C GLN A 237 -6.26 13.59 14.89
N ASN A 238 -6.33 12.69 15.87
CA ASN A 238 -7.14 12.89 17.05
C ASN A 238 -6.39 13.77 18.04
N ALA A 239 -6.78 15.04 18.12
CA ALA A 239 -6.13 16.03 18.98
C ALA A 239 -6.13 15.65 20.47
N HIS A 240 -7.03 14.75 20.90
CA HIS A 240 -7.17 14.30 22.29
C HIS A 240 -6.24 13.13 22.66
N ASP A 241 -5.54 12.53 21.69
CA ASP A 241 -4.58 11.45 21.95
C ASP A 241 -3.18 11.82 21.45
N GLN A 242 -2.38 12.39 22.36
CA GLN A 242 -0.99 12.75 22.14
C GLN A 242 -0.03 11.82 22.89
N SER A 243 -0.47 10.61 23.23
CA SER A 243 0.31 9.69 24.07
C SER A 243 1.66 9.35 23.42
N ASP A 244 2.71 9.19 24.20
CA ASP A 244 3.95 8.59 23.67
C ASP A 244 3.72 7.09 23.44
N ILE A 245 4.07 6.59 22.25
CA ILE A 245 3.93 5.18 21.93
C ILE A 245 5.28 4.48 22.03
N VAL A 246 5.37 3.52 22.95
CA VAL A 246 6.48 2.57 23.01
C VAL A 246 6.00 1.24 22.42
N TRP A 247 6.56 0.87 21.27
CA TRP A 247 6.23 -0.37 20.58
C TRP A 247 6.88 -1.57 21.29
N GLU A 248 6.06 -2.56 21.65
CA GLU A 248 6.54 -3.80 22.28
C GLU A 248 6.99 -4.80 21.21
N THR A 249 6.24 -4.90 20.12
CA THR A 249 6.57 -5.76 18.98
C THR A 249 6.37 -4.96 17.70
N ALA A 250 7.39 -4.94 16.83
CA ALA A 250 7.31 -4.23 15.57
C ALA A 250 8.21 -4.90 14.51
N ILE A 251 7.80 -4.79 13.25
CA ILE A 251 8.71 -4.92 12.11
C ILE A 251 9.13 -3.52 11.64
N THR A 252 10.25 -3.44 10.93
CA THR A 252 10.71 -2.18 10.33
C THR A 252 9.74 -1.73 9.24
N GLU A 253 9.69 -0.43 8.96
CA GLU A 253 8.92 0.11 7.84
C GLU A 253 9.35 -0.49 6.50
N ALA A 254 10.66 -0.69 6.30
CA ALA A 254 11.20 -1.33 5.11
C ALA A 254 10.71 -2.78 4.97
N ALA A 255 10.65 -3.55 6.05
CA ALA A 255 10.12 -4.91 6.02
C ALA A 255 8.62 -4.93 5.70
N ALA A 256 7.83 -4.01 6.27
CA ALA A 256 6.41 -3.91 5.98
C ALA A 256 6.15 -3.50 4.52
N LYS A 257 6.90 -2.51 4.02
CA LYS A 257 6.86 -2.08 2.61
C LYS A 257 7.24 -3.23 1.67
N SER A 258 8.26 -4.00 2.00
CA SER A 258 8.66 -5.18 1.21
C SER A 258 7.57 -6.25 1.21
N ALA A 259 6.95 -6.51 2.36
CA ALA A 259 5.86 -7.49 2.47
C ALA A 259 4.63 -7.07 1.67
N LEU A 260 4.22 -5.79 1.77
CA LEU A 260 3.14 -5.23 0.96
C LEU A 260 3.45 -5.31 -0.54
N LYS A 261 4.67 -4.93 -0.95
CA LYS A 261 5.10 -5.01 -2.35
C LYS A 261 5.03 -6.44 -2.90
N ALA A 262 5.42 -7.44 -2.12
CA ALA A 262 5.36 -8.85 -2.51
C ALA A 262 3.91 -9.35 -2.69
N SER A 263 2.91 -8.71 -2.06
CA SER A 263 1.50 -8.99 -2.31
C SER A 263 1.01 -8.48 -3.67
N PHE A 264 1.67 -7.46 -4.24
CA PHE A 264 1.32 -6.91 -5.56
C PHE A 264 2.10 -7.54 -6.69
N TYR A 265 3.40 -7.82 -6.50
CA TYR A 265 4.28 -8.27 -7.58
C TYR A 265 5.00 -9.55 -7.20
N LYS A 266 4.78 -10.63 -7.96
CA LYS A 266 5.57 -11.87 -7.77
C LYS A 266 7.04 -11.64 -8.08
N SER A 267 7.34 -10.69 -8.97
CA SER A 267 8.71 -10.27 -9.27
C SER A 267 9.46 -9.65 -8.07
N ALA A 268 8.75 -9.28 -7.00
CA ALA A 268 9.37 -8.82 -5.76
C ALA A 268 9.95 -9.97 -4.92
N GLU A 269 9.57 -11.22 -5.19
CA GLU A 269 10.15 -12.42 -4.57
C GLU A 269 11.49 -12.81 -5.22
N ILE A 270 11.81 -12.24 -6.39
CA ILE A 270 13.06 -12.51 -7.09
C ILE A 270 14.21 -11.86 -6.32
N GLU A 271 15.20 -12.66 -5.95
CA GLU A 271 16.45 -12.18 -5.35
C GLU A 271 17.17 -11.25 -6.33
N ARG A 272 17.38 -9.99 -5.91
CA ARG A 272 18.02 -8.97 -6.75
C ARG A 272 19.47 -8.80 -6.32
N HIS A 273 20.38 -8.96 -7.28
CA HIS A 273 21.80 -8.71 -7.10
C HIS A 273 22.28 -7.65 -8.09
N PRO A 274 23.27 -6.82 -7.72
CA PRO A 274 24.07 -6.10 -8.70
C PRO A 274 24.63 -7.08 -9.74
N VAL A 275 24.68 -6.65 -11.01
CA VAL A 275 25.08 -7.52 -12.13
C VAL A 275 26.41 -8.24 -11.87
N LYS A 276 27.39 -7.54 -11.27
CA LYS A 276 28.70 -8.13 -10.94
C LYS A 276 28.60 -9.28 -9.94
N GLU A 277 27.74 -9.15 -8.93
CA GLU A 277 27.52 -10.19 -7.92
C GLU A 277 26.75 -11.38 -8.51
N ALA A 278 25.74 -11.12 -9.34
CA ALA A 278 25.01 -12.16 -10.05
C ALA A 278 25.94 -13.00 -10.93
N VAL A 279 26.86 -12.35 -11.66
CA VAL A 279 27.88 -13.03 -12.49
C VAL A 279 28.83 -13.86 -11.64
N ALA A 280 29.35 -13.30 -10.54
CA ALA A 280 30.25 -14.02 -9.64
C ALA A 280 29.58 -15.25 -9.01
N LYS A 281 28.30 -15.14 -8.62
CA LYS A 281 27.49 -16.24 -8.09
C LYS A 281 27.25 -17.33 -9.14
N ALA A 282 26.90 -16.95 -10.37
CA ALA A 282 26.71 -17.91 -11.46
C ALA A 282 28.01 -18.67 -11.77
N GLN A 283 29.16 -17.99 -11.75
CA GLN A 283 30.48 -18.61 -11.93
C GLN A 283 30.82 -19.58 -10.80
N SER A 284 30.63 -19.19 -9.54
CA SER A 284 30.95 -20.06 -8.39
C SER A 284 30.04 -21.29 -8.30
N GLU A 285 28.79 -21.17 -8.76
CA GLU A 285 27.82 -22.27 -8.81
C GLU A 285 27.90 -23.09 -10.10
N ASN A 286 28.77 -22.73 -11.05
CA ASN A 286 28.86 -23.34 -12.38
C ASN A 286 27.51 -23.39 -13.12
N ARG A 287 26.76 -22.28 -13.07
CA ARG A 287 25.43 -22.15 -13.70
C ARG A 287 25.47 -21.18 -14.88
N PRO A 288 24.77 -21.49 -16.00
CA PRO A 288 24.64 -20.55 -17.11
C PRO A 288 23.80 -19.33 -16.70
N ILE A 289 24.10 -18.17 -17.31
CA ILE A 289 23.32 -16.94 -17.14
C ILE A 289 22.35 -16.83 -18.32
N HIS A 290 21.06 -16.64 -18.02
CA HIS A 290 20.06 -16.21 -19.00
C HIS A 290 19.78 -14.73 -18.78
N VAL A 291 19.93 -13.91 -19.82
CA VAL A 291 19.62 -12.48 -19.77
C VAL A 291 18.27 -12.23 -20.43
N LEU A 292 17.32 -11.68 -19.68
CA LEU A 292 16.04 -11.18 -20.17
C LEU A 292 16.11 -9.65 -20.12
N LEU A 293 15.94 -9.00 -21.26
CA LEU A 293 15.80 -7.54 -21.35
C LEU A 293 14.32 -7.21 -21.48
N THR A 294 13.79 -6.47 -20.52
CA THR A 294 12.40 -5.99 -20.51
C THR A 294 12.38 -4.47 -20.63
N TRP A 295 11.29 -3.96 -21.21
CA TRP A 295 10.96 -2.54 -21.20
C TRP A 295 9.85 -2.33 -20.17
N GLY A 296 9.94 -1.26 -19.38
CA GLY A 296 9.04 -0.99 -18.25
C GLY A 296 9.64 -1.34 -16.89
N VAL A 297 9.03 -0.82 -15.83
CA VAL A 297 9.49 -0.95 -14.45
C VAL A 297 8.91 -2.18 -13.74
N PHE A 298 9.66 -2.74 -12.80
CA PHE A 298 9.21 -3.81 -11.89
C PHE A 298 8.78 -3.25 -10.52
N ASP A 299 8.21 -2.05 -10.52
CA ASP A 299 7.76 -1.31 -9.33
C ASP A 299 6.63 -0.35 -9.70
N ASP A 300 6.06 0.34 -8.70
CA ASP A 300 5.12 1.45 -8.94
C ASP A 300 5.85 2.65 -9.54
N GLU A 301 5.94 2.69 -10.85
CA GLU A 301 6.09 3.95 -11.57
C GLU A 301 4.88 4.09 -12.48
N SER A 302 4.40 5.32 -12.66
CA SER A 302 3.48 5.63 -13.77
C SER A 302 4.18 5.22 -15.08
N CYS A 303 3.48 4.53 -15.99
CA CYS A 303 4.06 3.86 -17.16
C CYS A 303 4.89 4.77 -18.07
#